data_AF-A0AAV5DPA1-F1
#
_entry.id   AF-A0AAV5DPA1-F1
#
_cell.length_a   1.000
_cell.length_b   1.000
_cell.length_c   1.000
_cell.angle_alpha   90.00
_cell.angle_beta   90.00
_cell.angle_gamma   90.00
#
_symmetry.space_group_name_H-M   'P 1'
#
loop_
_entity.id
_entity.type
_entity.pdbx_description
1 polymer ?
#
loop_
_entity_poly.entity_id
_entity_poly.type
_entity_poly.pdbx_seq_one_letter_code
_entity_poly.pdbx_strand_id
1 'polypeptide(L)'
;MGWSLQLKWLWAQKTAPGRPWAGLEIPIHPHARALFDISIITQVGNGRSTLFWSDRWLHDCSLGDIAPEVVASVPQRVIKTRTVEQALHNLQWVRDISAGLSLVGLIEYLVLWDLVSGFSLSDEMDQHRWRHDSFGVFTAKSAYRQFFQGSITFEPWRRIWKTWAPPKCKTFLWLATKDKCWTADNLRKRGLPHLDKCVLCDQEDETVQHVLVGCVFAREFWYKLFTMFGLQSIAPNNDVDTFANWWHNTSRRVAKENRKGVNMLIILGAWSL
;
A
#
# COMPACT_ATOMS: atom_id res chain seq x y z
N MET A 1 -12.28 8.95 6.66
CA MET A 1 -11.41 8.17 7.59
C MET A 1 -10.53 7.24 6.78
N GLY A 2 -9.22 7.19 7.03
CA GLY A 2 -8.31 6.29 6.29
C GLY A 2 -8.62 4.81 6.58
N TRP A 3 -8.49 3.93 5.59
CA TRP A 3 -8.81 2.50 5.71
C TRP A 3 -8.07 1.82 6.86
N SER A 4 -6.82 2.20 7.16
CA SER A 4 -6.06 1.67 8.29
C SER A 4 -6.68 1.96 9.66
N LEU A 5 -7.45 3.04 9.82
CA LEU A 5 -8.18 3.33 11.05
C LEU A 5 -9.43 2.47 11.19
N GLN A 6 -10.07 2.08 10.08
CA GLN A 6 -11.18 1.11 10.10
C GLN A 6 -10.70 -0.25 10.60
N LEU A 7 -9.49 -0.68 10.22
CA LEU A 7 -8.90 -1.92 10.74
C LEU A 7 -8.67 -1.87 12.25
N LYS A 8 -8.35 -0.70 12.82
CA LYS A 8 -8.21 -0.53 14.27
C LYS A 8 -9.51 -0.86 15.00
N TRP A 9 -10.64 -0.48 14.40
CA TRP A 9 -11.96 -0.79 14.95
C TRP A 9 -12.23 -2.30 14.93
N LEU A 10 -12.03 -2.95 13.79
CA LEU A 10 -12.17 -4.40 13.64
C LEU A 10 -11.28 -5.17 14.65
N TRP A 11 -10.04 -4.73 14.82
CA TRP A 11 -9.13 -5.30 15.80
C TRP A 11 -9.67 -5.18 17.23
N ALA A 12 -10.14 -3.99 17.61
CA ALA A 12 -10.68 -3.75 18.95
C ALA A 12 -11.96 -4.54 19.21
N GLN A 13 -12.84 -4.67 18.20
CA GLN A 13 -14.05 -5.47 18.30
C GLN A 13 -13.73 -6.96 18.52
N LYS A 14 -12.69 -7.47 17.85
CA LYS A 14 -12.27 -8.87 17.99
C LYS A 14 -11.57 -9.16 19.32
N THR A 15 -10.67 -8.28 19.75
CA THR A 15 -9.79 -8.50 20.92
C THR A 15 -10.37 -8.00 22.24
N ALA A 16 -11.35 -7.10 22.20
CA ALA A 16 -11.95 -6.52 23.40
C ALA A 16 -13.49 -6.45 23.29
N PRO A 17 -14.18 -7.59 23.11
CA PRO A 17 -15.63 -7.63 22.90
C PRO A 17 -16.45 -7.14 24.11
N GLY A 18 -15.88 -7.14 25.32
CA GLY A 18 -16.55 -6.64 26.53
C GLY A 18 -16.53 -5.12 26.71
N ARG A 19 -15.95 -4.36 25.77
CA ARG A 19 -15.88 -2.90 25.88
C ARG A 19 -17.23 -2.25 25.51
N PRO A 20 -17.58 -1.09 26.09
CA PRO A 20 -18.89 -0.43 25.86
C PRO A 20 -19.20 -0.14 24.38
N TRP A 21 -18.16 -0.03 23.55
CA TRP A 21 -18.24 0.31 22.14
C TRP A 21 -18.29 -0.92 21.22
N ALA A 22 -18.15 -2.15 21.74
CA ALA A 22 -18.06 -3.38 20.92
C ALA A 22 -19.33 -3.68 20.09
N GLY A 23 -20.48 -3.13 20.48
CA GLY A 23 -21.75 -3.24 19.75
C GLY A 23 -22.02 -2.16 18.72
N LEU A 24 -21.11 -1.20 18.52
CA LEU A 24 -21.31 -0.15 17.52
C LEU A 24 -21.07 -0.70 16.11
N GLU A 25 -22.09 -0.64 15.26
CA GLU A 25 -21.99 -0.95 13.85
C GLU A 25 -21.37 0.23 13.10
N ILE A 26 -20.06 0.15 12.87
CA ILE A 26 -19.34 1.14 12.07
C ILE A 26 -19.26 0.64 10.61
N PRO A 27 -19.68 1.46 9.63
CA PRO A 27 -19.52 1.10 8.23
C PRO A 27 -18.04 0.97 7.86
N ILE A 28 -17.65 -0.20 7.36
CA ILE A 28 -16.27 -0.53 6.99
C ILE A 28 -16.20 -0.77 5.49
N HIS A 29 -15.14 -0.25 4.86
CA HIS A 29 -14.92 -0.45 3.43
C HIS A 29 -14.60 -1.93 3.12
N PRO A 30 -15.12 -2.51 2.02
CA PRO A 30 -14.86 -3.92 1.68
C PRO A 30 -13.37 -4.30 1.64
N HIS A 31 -12.52 -3.48 1.02
CA HIS A 31 -11.07 -3.71 1.01
C HIS A 31 -10.43 -3.66 2.41
N ALA A 32 -10.95 -2.82 3.31
CA ALA A 32 -10.47 -2.76 4.67
C ALA A 32 -10.83 -4.03 5.45
N ARG A 33 -12.05 -4.55 5.23
CA ARG A 33 -12.50 -5.82 5.80
C ARG A 33 -11.70 -7.00 5.25
N ALA A 34 -11.55 -7.09 3.93
CA ALA A 34 -10.76 -8.16 3.29
C ALA A 34 -9.31 -8.17 3.78
N LEU A 35 -8.66 -7.00 3.88
CA LEU A 35 -7.29 -6.92 4.42
C LEU A 35 -7.25 -7.39 5.88
N PHE A 36 -8.24 -7.00 6.70
CA PHE A 36 -8.31 -7.44 8.08
C PHE A 36 -8.41 -8.96 8.19
N ASP A 37 -9.34 -9.56 7.44
CA ASP A 37 -9.65 -10.99 7.49
C ASP A 37 -8.42 -11.84 7.09
N ILE A 38 -7.58 -11.39 6.15
CA ILE A 38 -6.33 -12.08 5.79
C ILE A 38 -5.15 -11.82 6.73
N SER A 39 -5.25 -10.78 7.57
CA SER A 39 -4.13 -10.28 8.38
C SER A 39 -4.22 -10.65 9.86
N ILE A 40 -5.38 -11.08 10.31
CA ILE A 40 -5.60 -11.62 11.65
C ILE A 40 -5.47 -13.14 11.62
N ILE A 41 -4.68 -13.67 12.53
CA ILE A 41 -4.59 -15.11 12.80
C ILE A 41 -4.96 -15.35 14.26
N THR A 42 -5.52 -16.51 14.56
CA THR A 42 -5.90 -16.86 15.93
C THR A 42 -5.25 -18.15 16.35
N GLN A 43 -4.53 -18.10 17.47
CA GLN A 43 -4.15 -19.29 18.20
C GLN A 43 -5.32 -19.65 19.11
N VAL A 44 -5.99 -20.76 18.80
CA VAL A 44 -7.19 -21.20 19.52
C VAL A 44 -6.81 -21.83 20.84
N GLY A 45 -7.49 -21.42 21.91
CA GLY A 45 -7.50 -22.08 23.21
C GLY A 45 -8.86 -22.75 23.40
N ASN A 46 -9.79 -22.04 24.05
CA ASN A 46 -11.15 -22.51 24.32
C ASN A 46 -12.11 -22.42 23.12
N GLY A 47 -11.73 -21.71 22.05
CA GLY A 47 -12.49 -21.62 20.81
C GLY A 47 -13.75 -20.77 20.85
N ARG A 48 -13.98 -19.99 21.91
CA ARG A 48 -15.21 -19.20 22.11
C ARG A 48 -15.24 -17.88 21.36
N SER A 49 -14.08 -17.27 21.09
CA SER A 49 -13.98 -15.98 20.38
C SER A 49 -13.49 -16.12 18.94
N THR A 50 -13.29 -17.36 18.49
CA THR A 50 -12.86 -17.70 17.14
C THR A 50 -14.00 -18.32 16.35
N LEU A 51 -14.26 -17.80 15.15
CA LEU A 51 -15.25 -18.33 14.22
C LEU A 51 -14.65 -19.45 13.40
N PHE A 52 -15.31 -20.61 13.39
CA PHE A 52 -14.79 -21.83 12.79
C PHE A 52 -14.59 -21.71 11.28
N TRP A 53 -15.58 -21.14 10.57
CA TRP A 53 -15.57 -21.10 9.11
C TRP A 53 -14.80 -19.92 8.51
N SER A 54 -14.81 -18.76 9.17
CA SER A 54 -14.31 -17.50 8.59
C SER A 54 -12.96 -17.03 9.13
N ASP A 55 -12.62 -17.34 10.38
CA ASP A 55 -11.36 -16.87 10.95
C ASP A 55 -10.19 -17.74 10.50
N ARG A 56 -8.98 -17.19 10.55
CA ARG A 56 -7.74 -17.90 10.23
C ARG A 56 -7.14 -18.53 11.46
N TRP A 57 -7.53 -19.77 11.76
CA TRP A 57 -7.15 -20.43 13.01
C TRP A 57 -6.53 -21.82 12.81
N LEU A 58 -6.74 -22.42 11.64
CA LEU A 58 -6.20 -23.74 11.30
C LEU A 58 -4.98 -23.56 10.39
N HIS A 59 -3.78 -23.80 10.93
CA HIS A 59 -2.51 -23.59 10.23
C HIS A 59 -2.38 -22.19 9.56
N ASP A 60 -2.76 -21.14 10.29
CA ASP A 60 -2.80 -19.75 9.79
C ASP A 60 -3.71 -19.51 8.57
N CYS A 61 -4.62 -20.44 8.29
CA CYS A 61 -5.59 -20.40 7.20
C CYS A 61 -7.03 -20.40 7.73
N SER A 62 -7.91 -19.79 6.95
CA SER A 62 -9.35 -19.99 7.12
C SER A 62 -9.76 -21.28 6.42
N LEU A 63 -10.90 -21.85 6.81
CA LEU A 63 -11.41 -23.04 6.13
C LEU A 63 -11.79 -22.75 4.67
N GLY A 64 -12.11 -21.49 4.33
CA GLY A 64 -12.30 -21.08 2.95
C GLY A 64 -11.02 -21.09 2.10
N ASP A 65 -9.84 -21.02 2.72
CA ASP A 65 -8.56 -21.17 2.00
C ASP A 65 -8.20 -22.65 1.76
N ILE A 66 -8.64 -23.54 2.65
CA ILE A 66 -8.29 -24.98 2.64
C ILE A 66 -9.32 -25.79 1.83
N ALA A 67 -10.60 -25.51 2.05
CA ALA A 67 -11.74 -26.29 1.57
C ALA A 67 -12.87 -25.37 1.05
N PRO A 68 -12.64 -24.61 -0.04
CA PRO A 68 -13.59 -23.62 -0.54
C PRO A 68 -14.96 -24.19 -0.96
N GLU A 69 -15.04 -25.38 -1.55
CA GLU A 69 -16.34 -25.99 -1.91
C GLU A 69 -17.13 -26.44 -0.69
N VAL A 70 -16.44 -26.94 0.34
CA VAL A 70 -17.09 -27.27 1.62
C VAL A 70 -17.68 -26.02 2.24
N VAL A 71 -16.91 -24.92 2.32
CA VAL A 71 -17.41 -23.65 2.87
C VAL A 71 -18.55 -23.07 2.04
N ALA A 72 -18.51 -23.20 0.71
CA ALA A 72 -19.60 -22.78 -0.17
C ALA A 72 -20.91 -23.54 0.10
N SER A 73 -20.83 -24.74 0.68
CA SER A 73 -21.97 -25.60 1.04
C SER A 73 -22.55 -25.31 2.44
N VAL A 74 -21.95 -24.37 3.18
CA VAL A 74 -22.37 -23.95 4.51
C VAL A 74 -23.21 -22.65 4.43
N PRO A 75 -24.35 -22.55 5.13
CA PRO A 75 -25.15 -21.33 5.12
C PRO A 75 -24.37 -20.12 5.65
N GLN A 76 -24.50 -18.97 4.98
CA GLN A 76 -23.81 -17.71 5.35
C GLN A 76 -24.02 -17.28 6.80
N ARG A 77 -25.21 -17.55 7.36
CA ARG A 77 -25.49 -17.28 8.78
C ARG A 77 -24.57 -18.10 9.68
N VAL A 78 -24.39 -19.38 9.39
CA VAL A 78 -23.56 -20.30 10.18
C VAL A 78 -22.09 -19.92 10.06
N ILE A 79 -21.62 -19.55 8.86
CA ILE A 79 -20.25 -19.07 8.64
C ILE A 79 -19.92 -17.89 9.56
N LYS A 80 -20.87 -16.97 9.76
CA LYS A 80 -20.67 -15.74 10.55
C LYS A 80 -20.84 -15.91 12.06
N THR A 81 -21.40 -17.02 12.54
CA THR A 81 -21.76 -17.17 13.96
C THR A 81 -21.14 -18.40 14.64
N ARG A 82 -20.78 -19.44 13.89
CA ARG A 82 -20.29 -20.69 14.48
C ARG A 82 -18.91 -20.49 15.07
N THR A 83 -18.77 -20.71 16.37
CA THR A 83 -17.46 -20.68 17.05
C THR A 83 -16.74 -22.02 16.92
N VAL A 84 -15.42 -22.03 17.12
CA VAL A 84 -14.62 -23.27 17.10
C VAL A 84 -15.07 -24.23 18.20
N GLU A 85 -15.35 -23.72 19.41
CA GLU A 85 -15.91 -24.52 20.51
C GLU A 85 -17.19 -25.26 20.09
N GLN A 86 -18.14 -24.53 19.52
CA GLN A 86 -19.43 -25.08 19.10
C GLN A 86 -19.28 -26.05 17.93
N ALA A 87 -18.39 -25.76 17.00
CA ALA A 87 -18.13 -26.56 15.82
C ALA A 87 -17.56 -27.94 16.17
N LEU A 88 -16.58 -27.99 17.09
CA LEU A 88 -15.93 -29.21 17.50
C LEU A 88 -16.80 -30.06 18.42
N HIS A 89 -17.64 -29.42 19.25
CA HIS A 89 -18.55 -30.12 20.14
C HIS A 89 -19.52 -31.03 19.37
N ASN A 90 -19.44 -32.34 19.62
CA ASN A 90 -20.22 -33.38 18.93
C ASN A 90 -20.13 -33.31 17.40
N LEU A 91 -19.00 -32.85 16.85
CA LEU A 91 -18.76 -32.72 15.41
C LEU A 91 -19.85 -31.90 14.69
N GLN A 92 -20.34 -30.84 15.36
CA GLN A 92 -21.42 -30.00 14.84
C GLN A 92 -21.07 -29.35 13.50
N TRP A 93 -19.79 -29.08 13.23
CA TRP A 93 -19.35 -28.54 11.94
C TRP A 93 -19.72 -29.42 10.75
N VAL A 94 -19.78 -30.75 10.93
CA VAL A 94 -20.18 -31.68 9.85
C VAL A 94 -21.64 -31.44 9.49
N ARG A 95 -22.49 -31.16 10.48
CA ARG A 95 -23.92 -30.87 10.31
C ARG A 95 -24.19 -29.48 9.75
N ASP A 96 -23.21 -28.58 9.81
CA ASP A 96 -23.32 -27.25 9.23
C ASP A 96 -23.25 -27.28 7.69
N ILE A 97 -22.71 -28.36 7.11
CA ILE A 97 -22.67 -28.59 5.67
C ILE A 97 -24.07 -29.00 5.21
N SER A 98 -24.75 -28.07 4.54
CA SER A 98 -26.18 -28.18 4.23
C SER A 98 -26.48 -28.64 2.80
N ALA A 99 -25.54 -28.41 1.88
CA ALA A 99 -25.66 -28.78 0.49
C ALA A 99 -24.88 -30.06 0.17
N GLY A 100 -25.27 -30.76 -0.89
CA GLY A 100 -24.51 -31.90 -1.39
C GLY A 100 -23.14 -31.46 -1.91
N LEU A 101 -22.11 -32.22 -1.56
CA LEU A 101 -20.73 -31.96 -2.00
C LEU A 101 -20.48 -32.60 -3.38
N SER A 102 -19.70 -31.92 -4.21
CA SER A 102 -19.12 -32.51 -5.42
C SER A 102 -18.01 -33.50 -5.04
N LEU A 103 -17.42 -34.20 -6.03
CA LEU A 103 -16.23 -35.02 -5.79
C LEU A 103 -15.05 -34.19 -5.20
N VAL A 104 -14.88 -32.95 -5.66
CA VAL A 104 -13.85 -32.04 -5.11
C VAL A 104 -14.18 -31.69 -3.68
N GLY A 105 -15.42 -31.28 -3.40
CA GLY A 105 -15.90 -31.02 -2.04
C GLY A 105 -15.77 -32.23 -1.09
N LEU A 106 -15.92 -33.47 -1.59
CA LEU A 106 -15.67 -34.68 -0.78
C LEU A 106 -14.19 -34.86 -0.44
N ILE A 107 -13.28 -34.59 -1.39
CA ILE A 107 -11.83 -34.62 -1.13
C ILE A 107 -11.46 -33.53 -0.10
N GLU A 108 -11.95 -32.31 -0.30
CA GLU A 108 -11.76 -31.20 0.64
C GLU A 108 -12.30 -31.52 2.03
N TYR A 109 -13.47 -32.17 2.12
CA TYR A 109 -14.06 -32.61 3.37
C TYR A 109 -13.15 -33.61 4.11
N LEU A 110 -12.57 -34.59 3.41
CA LEU A 110 -11.66 -35.57 4.02
C LEU A 110 -10.38 -34.90 4.53
N VAL A 111 -9.81 -33.95 3.77
CA VAL A 111 -8.66 -33.14 4.21
C VAL A 111 -9.02 -32.36 5.47
N LEU A 112 -10.16 -31.68 5.47
CA LEU A 112 -10.61 -30.89 6.62
C LEU A 112 -10.90 -31.77 7.83
N TRP A 113 -11.47 -32.96 7.63
CA TRP A 113 -11.71 -33.93 8.69
C TRP A 113 -10.39 -34.34 9.37
N ASP A 114 -9.36 -34.67 8.60
CA ASP A 114 -8.05 -35.08 9.13
C ASP A 114 -7.41 -33.96 9.96
N LEU A 115 -7.39 -32.73 9.39
CA LEU A 115 -6.82 -31.56 10.06
C LEU A 115 -7.55 -31.19 11.35
N VAL A 116 -8.88 -31.30 11.36
CA VAL A 116 -9.72 -30.95 12.52
C VAL A 116 -9.71 -32.06 13.57
N SER A 117 -9.63 -33.33 13.18
CA SER A 117 -9.64 -34.47 14.13
C SER A 117 -8.44 -34.47 15.07
N GLY A 118 -7.29 -33.94 14.62
CA GLY A 118 -6.11 -33.78 15.45
C GLY A 118 -6.15 -32.58 16.41
N PHE A 119 -7.21 -31.76 16.36
CA PHE A 119 -7.28 -30.51 17.12
C PHE A 119 -8.03 -30.69 18.45
N SER A 120 -7.41 -30.29 19.56
CA SER A 120 -8.01 -30.27 20.89
C SER A 120 -8.06 -28.85 21.46
N LEU A 121 -9.17 -28.53 22.13
CA LEU A 121 -9.34 -27.26 22.84
C LEU A 121 -8.60 -27.30 24.17
N SER A 122 -8.15 -26.14 24.63
CA SER A 122 -7.62 -25.93 25.97
C SER A 122 -8.54 -25.00 26.78
N ASP A 123 -8.34 -24.92 28.08
CA ASP A 123 -9.09 -23.99 28.94
C ASP A 123 -8.59 -22.53 28.82
N GLU A 124 -7.52 -22.29 28.05
CA GLU A 124 -6.98 -20.95 27.84
C GLU A 124 -7.86 -20.11 26.92
N MET A 125 -7.75 -18.79 27.04
CA MET A 125 -8.46 -17.87 26.12
C MET A 125 -7.79 -17.86 24.74
N ASP A 126 -8.59 -17.74 23.68
CA ASP A 126 -8.07 -17.58 22.32
C ASP A 126 -7.16 -16.33 22.22
N GLN A 127 -6.05 -16.47 21.50
CA GLN A 127 -5.09 -15.39 21.28
C GLN A 127 -5.10 -14.93 19.83
N HIS A 128 -5.66 -13.75 19.58
CA HIS A 128 -5.63 -13.13 18.25
C HIS A 128 -4.31 -12.39 18.03
N ARG A 129 -3.65 -12.63 16.89
CA ARG A 129 -2.38 -12.02 16.51
C ARG A 129 -2.48 -11.32 15.16
N TRP A 130 -1.83 -10.17 15.08
CA TRP A 130 -1.67 -9.42 13.85
C TRP A 130 -0.44 -9.91 13.08
N ARG A 131 -0.62 -10.50 11.90
CA ARG A 131 0.45 -11.14 11.11
C ARG A 131 1.60 -10.19 10.75
N HIS A 132 1.32 -8.90 10.63
CA HIS A 132 2.27 -7.91 10.10
C HIS A 132 3.02 -7.15 11.18
N ASP A 133 3.18 -7.77 12.34
CA ASP A 133 3.97 -7.29 13.46
C ASP A 133 4.64 -8.48 14.17
N SER A 134 5.90 -8.34 14.57
CA SER A 134 6.67 -9.43 15.18
C SER A 134 6.14 -9.85 16.56
N PHE A 135 5.46 -8.95 17.27
CA PHE A 135 4.83 -9.24 18.56
C PHE A 135 3.34 -9.58 18.42
N GLY A 136 2.82 -9.67 17.18
CA GLY A 136 1.41 -9.93 16.93
C GLY A 136 0.51 -8.75 17.29
N VAL A 137 1.05 -7.54 17.48
CA VAL A 137 0.28 -6.38 17.95
C VAL A 137 -0.18 -5.54 16.76
N PHE A 138 -1.48 -5.22 16.72
CA PHE A 138 -2.01 -4.32 15.72
C PHE A 138 -1.51 -2.89 15.89
N THR A 139 -1.05 -2.27 14.80
CA THR A 139 -0.87 -0.81 14.73
C THR A 139 -1.44 -0.26 13.43
N ALA A 140 -1.98 0.96 13.48
CA ALA A 140 -2.44 1.63 12.26
C ALA A 140 -1.30 1.84 11.24
N LYS A 141 -0.04 1.90 11.71
CA LYS A 141 1.17 2.01 10.87
C LYS A 141 1.47 0.71 10.12
N SER A 142 1.43 -0.45 10.78
CA SER A 142 1.63 -1.74 10.11
C SER A 142 0.48 -2.01 9.14
N ALA A 143 -0.77 -1.74 9.53
CA ALA A 143 -1.93 -1.81 8.64
C ALA A 143 -1.81 -0.90 7.41
N TYR A 144 -1.39 0.36 7.60
CA TYR A 144 -1.17 1.28 6.48
C TYR A 144 -0.14 0.71 5.50
N ARG A 145 1.00 0.22 5.99
CA ARG A 145 2.05 -0.35 5.13
C ARG A 145 1.56 -1.52 4.29
N GLN A 146 0.64 -2.32 4.81
CA GLN A 146 0.07 -3.47 4.10
C GLN A 146 -0.76 -3.08 2.88
N PHE A 147 -1.50 -1.97 2.94
CA PHE A 147 -2.18 -1.42 1.75
C PHE A 147 -1.22 -1.01 0.62
N PHE A 148 0.06 -0.80 0.93
CA PHE A 148 1.08 -0.43 -0.05
C PHE A 148 2.10 -1.55 -0.26
N GLN A 149 1.85 -2.76 0.22
CA GLN A 149 2.70 -3.91 -0.09
C GLN A 149 2.66 -4.18 -1.60
N GLY A 150 3.83 -4.37 -2.21
CA GLY A 150 3.95 -4.52 -3.67
C GLY A 150 3.83 -3.21 -4.46
N SER A 151 3.65 -2.06 -3.81
CA SER A 151 3.63 -0.77 -4.52
C SER A 151 4.99 -0.43 -5.10
N ILE A 152 5.00 0.14 -6.32
CA ILE A 152 6.21 0.67 -6.93
C ILE A 152 6.59 1.96 -6.21
N THR A 153 7.75 1.94 -5.58
CA THR A 153 8.26 3.13 -4.89
C THR A 153 8.76 4.16 -5.90
N PHE A 154 8.32 5.40 -5.73
CA PHE A 154 8.78 6.53 -6.55
C PHE A 154 10.05 7.14 -5.94
N GLU A 155 11.23 6.60 -6.25
CA GLU A 155 12.52 6.99 -5.63
C GLU A 155 12.73 8.52 -5.43
N PRO A 156 12.38 9.41 -6.39
CA PRO A 156 12.63 10.84 -6.24
C PRO A 156 11.91 11.51 -5.06
N TRP A 157 10.90 10.87 -4.44
CA TRP A 157 10.21 11.43 -3.28
C TRP A 157 11.18 11.80 -2.15
N ARG A 158 12.20 10.96 -1.89
CA ARG A 158 13.17 11.25 -0.81
C ARG A 158 13.98 12.49 -1.14
N ARG A 159 14.40 12.64 -2.39
CA ARG A 159 15.18 13.78 -2.89
C ARG A 159 14.36 15.06 -2.88
N ILE A 160 13.07 15.01 -3.17
CA ILE A 160 12.20 16.20 -3.10
C ILE A 160 11.96 16.62 -1.65
N TRP A 161 11.55 15.69 -0.78
CA TRP A 161 11.03 16.06 0.54
C TRP A 161 12.13 16.29 1.59
N LYS A 162 13.30 15.64 1.49
CA LYS A 162 14.39 15.74 2.48
C LYS A 162 15.37 16.90 2.27
N THR A 163 15.14 17.76 1.28
CA THR A 163 16.00 18.92 0.99
C THR A 163 15.69 20.12 1.86
N TRP A 164 16.55 21.12 1.79
CA TRP A 164 16.35 22.43 2.42
C TRP A 164 15.47 23.39 1.60
N ALA A 165 14.97 22.96 0.44
CA ALA A 165 14.14 23.81 -0.40
C ALA A 165 12.80 24.19 0.28
N PRO A 166 12.24 25.37 -0.03
CA PRO A 166 10.93 25.78 0.47
C PRO A 166 9.80 24.81 0.07
N PRO A 167 8.73 24.66 0.88
CA PRO A 167 7.61 23.78 0.59
C PRO A 167 6.92 24.04 -0.76
N LYS A 168 6.85 25.30 -1.20
CA LYS A 168 6.25 25.67 -2.51
C LYS A 168 7.01 25.03 -3.67
N CYS A 169 8.34 25.17 -3.68
CA CYS A 169 9.21 24.59 -4.71
C CYS A 169 9.19 23.05 -4.67
N LYS A 170 9.14 22.44 -3.47
CA LYS A 170 8.97 20.99 -3.32
C LYS A 170 7.65 20.48 -3.90
N THR A 171 6.57 21.23 -3.68
CA THR A 171 5.24 20.88 -4.19
C THR A 171 5.19 20.97 -5.71
N PHE A 172 5.76 22.03 -6.29
CA PHE A 172 5.92 22.15 -7.73
C PHE A 172 6.68 20.96 -8.31
N LEU A 173 7.84 20.64 -7.75
CA LEU A 173 8.65 19.57 -8.30
C LEU A 173 8.00 18.19 -8.14
N TRP A 174 7.24 17.99 -7.07
CA TRP A 174 6.38 16.83 -6.92
C TRP A 174 5.37 16.71 -8.06
N LEU A 175 4.70 17.80 -8.44
CA LEU A 175 3.78 17.82 -9.58
C LEU A 175 4.51 17.60 -10.92
N ALA A 176 5.67 18.24 -11.11
CA ALA A 176 6.49 18.09 -12.31
C ALA A 176 6.91 16.63 -12.52
N THR A 177 7.36 15.95 -11.48
CA THR A 177 7.72 14.53 -11.57
C THR A 177 6.54 13.58 -11.81
N LYS A 178 5.31 14.06 -11.62
CA LYS A 178 4.08 13.31 -11.90
C LYS A 178 3.47 13.69 -13.26
N ASP A 179 4.16 14.50 -14.06
CA ASP A 179 3.67 15.06 -15.32
C ASP A 179 2.31 15.77 -15.13
N LYS A 180 2.21 16.58 -14.07
CA LYS A 180 0.98 17.32 -13.70
C LYS A 180 1.12 18.84 -13.79
N CYS A 181 2.20 19.33 -14.37
CA CYS A 181 2.37 20.77 -14.63
C CYS A 181 1.59 21.19 -15.88
N TRP A 182 1.26 22.48 -15.95
CA TRP A 182 0.55 23.08 -17.08
C TRP A 182 1.49 23.37 -18.26
N THR A 183 2.02 22.31 -18.85
CA THR A 183 2.79 22.35 -20.10
C THR A 183 1.87 22.21 -21.30
N ALA A 184 2.30 22.68 -22.48
CA ALA A 184 1.50 22.61 -23.71
C ALA A 184 1.00 21.19 -24.00
N ASP A 185 1.82 20.15 -23.77
CA ASP A 185 1.41 18.76 -23.96
C ASP A 185 0.24 18.34 -23.04
N ASN A 186 0.25 18.78 -21.78
CA ASN A 186 -0.80 18.49 -20.79
C ASN A 186 -2.06 19.33 -21.01
N LEU A 187 -1.91 20.56 -21.52
CA LEU A 187 -3.03 21.39 -21.98
C LEU A 187 -3.70 20.75 -23.21
N ARG A 188 -2.90 20.29 -24.18
CA ARG A 188 -3.37 19.56 -25.38
C ARG A 188 -4.16 18.31 -25.01
N LYS A 189 -3.65 17.47 -24.10
CA LYS A 189 -4.36 16.28 -23.59
C LYS A 189 -5.74 16.60 -22.99
N ARG A 190 -5.97 17.84 -22.56
CA ARG A 190 -7.23 18.32 -21.97
C ARG A 190 -8.09 19.15 -22.93
N GLY A 191 -7.67 19.32 -24.19
CA GLY A 191 -8.39 20.13 -25.17
C GLY A 191 -8.40 21.63 -24.87
N LEU A 192 -7.44 22.12 -24.08
CA LEU A 192 -7.31 23.54 -23.76
C LEU A 192 -6.42 24.27 -24.79
N PRO A 193 -6.59 25.59 -24.98
CA PRO A 193 -5.69 26.37 -25.83
C PRO A 193 -4.23 26.24 -25.37
N HIS A 194 -3.34 26.02 -26.32
CA HIS A 194 -1.91 25.83 -26.10
C HIS A 194 -1.12 26.33 -27.31
N LEU A 195 0.16 26.58 -27.11
CA LEU A 195 1.10 26.85 -28.21
C LEU A 195 1.65 25.53 -28.75
N ASP A 196 1.94 25.51 -30.05
CA ASP A 196 2.48 24.31 -30.71
C ASP A 196 3.92 24.02 -30.28
N LYS A 197 4.65 25.04 -29.82
CA LYS A 197 6.06 24.95 -29.45
C LYS A 197 6.32 25.52 -28.06
N CYS A 198 7.45 25.12 -27.48
CA CYS A 198 7.92 25.62 -26.19
C CYS A 198 8.16 27.12 -26.21
N VAL A 199 7.62 27.82 -25.22
CA VAL A 199 7.73 29.28 -25.08
C VAL A 199 9.18 29.75 -24.89
N LEU A 200 10.05 28.89 -24.35
CA LEU A 200 11.43 29.24 -24.04
C LEU A 200 12.38 29.13 -25.25
N CYS A 201 12.18 28.14 -26.13
CA CYS A 201 13.10 27.89 -27.25
C CYS A 201 12.48 28.05 -28.64
N ASP A 202 11.15 28.02 -28.76
CA ASP A 202 10.39 28.05 -30.02
C ASP A 202 10.84 27.00 -31.08
N GLN A 203 11.41 25.88 -30.61
CA GLN A 203 12.00 24.84 -31.47
C GLN A 203 11.27 23.49 -31.38
N GLU A 204 10.95 23.03 -30.17
CA GLU A 204 10.36 21.71 -29.91
C GLU A 204 9.05 21.82 -29.10
N ASP A 205 8.30 20.71 -29.03
CA ASP A 205 7.08 20.58 -28.22
C ASP A 205 7.36 20.82 -26.73
N GLU A 206 6.47 21.58 -26.06
CA GLU A 206 6.61 21.84 -24.64
C GLU A 206 6.13 20.66 -23.79
N THR A 207 7.09 19.96 -23.20
CA THR A 207 6.87 18.96 -22.14
C THR A 207 7.59 19.36 -20.87
N VAL A 208 7.19 18.80 -19.72
CA VAL A 208 7.88 19.05 -18.44
C VAL A 208 9.36 18.67 -18.51
N GLN A 209 9.70 17.57 -19.20
CA GLN A 209 11.10 17.16 -19.37
C GLN A 209 11.86 18.14 -20.27
N HIS A 210 11.23 18.60 -21.35
CA HIS A 210 11.82 19.61 -22.22
C HIS A 210 12.08 20.91 -21.45
N VAL A 211 11.08 21.50 -20.80
CA VAL A 211 11.24 22.77 -20.05
C VAL A 211 12.29 22.66 -18.95
N LEU A 212 12.36 21.52 -18.24
CA LEU A 212 13.30 21.38 -17.13
C LEU A 212 14.74 21.04 -17.55
N VAL A 213 14.96 20.24 -18.60
CA VAL A 213 16.32 19.77 -18.97
C VAL A 213 16.60 19.67 -20.47
N GLY A 214 15.57 19.46 -21.31
CA GLY A 214 15.75 19.30 -22.75
C GLY A 214 15.91 20.60 -23.52
N CYS A 215 15.31 21.69 -23.03
CA CYS A 215 15.27 22.98 -23.68
C CYS A 215 16.65 23.62 -23.73
N VAL A 216 17.02 24.18 -24.88
CA VAL A 216 18.30 24.89 -25.08
C VAL A 216 18.46 26.01 -24.04
N PHE A 217 17.40 26.76 -23.78
CA PHE A 217 17.37 27.79 -22.75
C PHE A 217 17.61 27.22 -21.36
N ALA A 218 16.93 26.12 -21.01
CA ALA A 218 17.08 25.47 -19.71
C ALA A 218 18.51 24.94 -19.51
N ARG A 219 19.12 24.30 -20.52
CA ARG A 219 20.51 23.83 -20.45
C ARG A 219 21.49 24.95 -20.19
N GLU A 220 21.33 26.07 -20.89
CA GLU A 220 22.17 27.27 -20.67
C GLU A 220 21.97 27.86 -19.27
N PHE A 221 20.72 27.93 -18.80
CA PHE A 221 20.39 28.34 -17.44
C PHE A 221 21.10 27.47 -16.41
N TRP A 222 21.03 26.14 -16.55
CA TRP A 222 21.70 25.20 -15.65
C TRP A 222 23.21 25.33 -15.70
N TYR A 223 23.80 25.46 -16.89
CA TYR A 223 25.24 25.64 -17.05
C TYR A 223 25.72 26.88 -16.30
N LYS A 224 25.04 28.03 -16.47
CA LYS A 224 25.34 29.27 -15.74
C LYS A 224 25.15 29.09 -14.22
N LEU A 225 24.04 28.48 -13.80
CA LEU A 225 23.73 28.26 -12.39
C LEU A 225 24.83 27.45 -11.70
N PHE A 226 25.27 26.34 -12.31
CA PHE A 226 26.29 25.47 -11.72
C PHE A 226 27.71 26.01 -11.86
N THR A 227 28.00 26.81 -12.89
CA THR A 227 29.31 27.46 -13.04
C THR A 227 29.65 28.36 -11.86
N MET A 228 28.66 29.05 -11.28
CA MET A 228 28.85 29.86 -10.05
C MET A 228 29.34 29.05 -8.85
N PHE A 229 29.18 27.73 -8.87
CA PHE A 229 29.61 26.82 -7.79
C PHE A 229 30.75 25.89 -8.23
N GLY A 230 31.35 26.08 -9.42
CA GLY A 230 32.38 25.20 -9.96
C GLY A 230 31.87 23.80 -10.32
N LEU A 231 30.57 23.67 -10.62
CA LEU A 231 29.87 22.41 -10.87
C LEU A 231 29.38 22.28 -12.32
N GLN A 232 29.98 23.00 -13.27
CA GLN A 232 29.54 23.02 -14.68
C GLN A 232 29.44 21.63 -15.34
N SER A 233 30.23 20.65 -14.88
CA SER A 233 30.24 19.28 -15.41
C SER A 233 29.01 18.44 -15.06
N ILE A 234 28.14 18.91 -14.16
CA ILE A 234 26.86 18.26 -13.81
C ILE A 234 25.65 18.92 -14.48
N ALA A 235 25.84 19.96 -15.29
CA ALA A 235 24.76 20.56 -16.06
C ALA A 235 24.15 19.53 -17.05
N PRO A 236 22.84 19.59 -17.34
CA PRO A 236 22.21 18.69 -18.30
C PRO A 236 22.72 18.96 -19.71
N ASN A 237 22.97 17.89 -20.46
CA ASN A 237 23.39 17.91 -21.85
C ASN A 237 22.28 17.32 -22.76
N ASN A 238 22.57 17.14 -24.05
CA ASN A 238 21.60 16.60 -25.02
C ASN A 238 21.24 15.12 -24.77
N ASP A 239 22.04 14.39 -23.98
CA ASP A 239 21.84 12.96 -23.70
C ASP A 239 20.90 12.71 -22.50
N VAL A 240 20.34 13.78 -21.93
CA VAL A 240 19.44 13.69 -20.78
C VAL A 240 18.00 13.47 -21.25
N ASP A 241 17.51 12.24 -21.08
CA ASP A 241 16.12 11.92 -21.40
C ASP A 241 15.12 12.43 -20.35
N THR A 242 15.49 12.40 -19.06
CA THR A 242 14.59 12.81 -17.97
C THR A 242 15.29 13.58 -16.86
N PHE A 243 14.60 14.58 -16.32
CA PHE A 243 15.01 15.37 -15.16
C PHE A 243 15.31 14.49 -13.95
N ALA A 244 14.51 13.44 -13.72
CA ALA A 244 14.69 12.53 -12.58
C ALA A 244 16.01 11.73 -12.66
N ASN A 245 16.37 11.25 -13.87
CA ASN A 245 17.61 10.52 -14.12
C ASN A 245 18.83 11.44 -14.03
N TRP A 246 18.76 12.60 -14.67
CA TRP A 246 19.82 13.61 -14.56
C TRP A 246 20.07 14.02 -13.11
N TRP A 247 19.02 14.37 -12.36
CA TRP A 247 19.14 14.69 -10.94
C TRP A 247 19.73 13.51 -10.16
N HIS A 248 19.34 12.26 -10.47
CA HIS A 248 19.87 11.09 -9.75
C HIS A 248 21.38 10.95 -9.96
N ASN A 249 21.82 11.07 -11.21
CA ASN A 249 23.22 10.98 -11.59
C ASN A 249 24.03 12.13 -10.99
N THR A 250 23.49 13.35 -11.01
CA THR A 250 24.09 14.52 -10.38
C THR A 250 24.27 14.35 -8.88
N SER A 251 23.24 13.88 -8.16
CA SER A 251 23.35 13.60 -6.72
C SER A 251 24.40 12.53 -6.40
N ARG A 252 24.67 11.59 -7.31
CA ARG A 252 25.70 10.54 -7.13
C ARG A 252 27.12 11.07 -7.32
N ARG A 253 27.32 12.02 -8.22
CA ARG A 253 28.63 12.65 -8.51
C ARG A 253 29.08 13.61 -7.41
N VAL A 254 28.18 14.03 -6.52
CA VAL A 254 28.45 14.98 -5.44
C VAL A 254 28.71 14.24 -4.10
N ALA A 255 29.71 14.74 -3.36
CA ALA A 255 30.05 14.28 -2.00
C ALA A 255 28.84 14.35 -1.06
N LYS A 256 28.73 13.40 -0.12
CA LYS A 256 27.50 13.20 0.68
C LYS A 256 27.12 14.45 1.47
N GLU A 257 28.09 15.20 1.98
CA GLU A 257 27.90 16.46 2.71
C GLU A 257 27.23 17.54 1.84
N ASN A 258 27.56 17.60 0.55
CA ASN A 258 27.09 18.66 -0.36
C ASN A 258 25.76 18.31 -1.05
N ARG A 259 25.29 17.06 -0.96
CA ARG A 259 24.06 16.61 -1.64
C ARG A 259 22.83 17.41 -1.26
N LYS A 260 22.68 17.80 0.00
CA LYS A 260 21.51 18.59 0.42
C LYS A 260 21.48 19.97 -0.22
N GLY A 261 22.63 20.64 -0.30
CA GLY A 261 22.79 21.94 -0.96
C GLY A 261 22.54 21.84 -2.45
N VAL A 262 23.18 20.90 -3.14
CA VAL A 262 22.99 20.70 -4.59
C VAL A 262 21.54 20.33 -4.92
N ASN A 263 20.90 19.46 -4.14
CA ASN A 263 19.50 19.14 -4.34
C ASN A 263 18.57 20.35 -4.13
N MET A 264 18.90 21.25 -3.19
CA MET A 264 18.17 22.51 -3.01
C MET A 264 18.37 23.43 -4.22
N LEU A 265 19.60 23.59 -4.71
CA LEU A 265 19.89 24.37 -5.92
C LEU A 265 19.12 23.84 -7.13
N ILE A 266 19.06 22.52 -7.31
CA ILE A 266 18.27 21.88 -8.38
C ILE A 266 16.77 22.17 -8.21
N ILE A 267 16.22 22.08 -6.99
CA ILE A 267 14.79 22.37 -6.78
C ILE A 267 14.49 23.85 -7.05
N LEU A 268 15.37 24.76 -6.62
CA LEU A 268 15.19 26.20 -6.83
C LEU A 268 15.35 26.58 -8.30
N GLY A 269 16.37 26.03 -8.97
CA GLY A 269 16.58 26.26 -10.40
C GLY A 269 15.40 25.78 -11.23
N ALA A 270 14.85 24.60 -10.91
CA ALA A 270 13.69 24.06 -11.60
C ALA A 270 12.41 24.88 -11.36
N TRP A 271 12.30 25.55 -10.21
CA TRP A 271 11.18 26.44 -9.90
C TRP A 271 11.31 27.82 -10.57
N SER A 272 12.54 28.25 -10.86
CA SER A 272 12.82 29.53 -11.52
C SER A 272 12.71 29.47 -13.05
N LEU A 273 12.79 28.27 -13.63
CA LEU A 273 12.45 27.99 -15.03
C LEU A 273 10.94 27.98 -15.23
#